data_AF-A0A327ZPX1-F1
#
_entry.id   AF-A0A327ZPX1-F1
#
_cell.length_a   1.000
_cell.length_b   1.000
_cell.length_c   1.000
_cell.angle_alpha   90.00
_cell.angle_beta   90.00
_cell.angle_gamma   90.00
#
_symmetry.space_group_name_H-M   'P 1'
#
loop_
_entity.id
_entity.type
_entity.pdbx_description
1 polymer ?
#
loop_
_entity_poly.entity_id
_entity_poly.type
_entity_poly.pdbx_seq_one_letter_code
_entity_poly.pdbx_strand_id
1 'polypeptide(L)'
;MGTKARWISSVIIVLTIVGLIVLWELNKPDKPDVWGYFGSTPESVKGKSFNSIDEAVEAFANAYAKEAMVNQYDKYYNVTDKFNKQHQIPGVITFKMAVDNEKNEILHAAPFYINEKDNKYSVIAEGISGSSERIKESPKYVFFTQPIDNHVYDFIISKEKKYLPKTDTTLDLKEHKLFIGIDRNDRYEEIEE
;
A
#
# COMPACT_ATOMS: atom_id res chain seq x y z
N MET A 1 -46.52 -17.23 38.31
CA MET A 1 -46.19 -17.02 36.88
C MET A 1 -44.85 -16.30 36.61
N GLY A 2 -44.09 -15.82 37.62
CA GLY A 2 -42.93 -14.94 37.38
C GLY A 2 -41.55 -15.57 37.15
N THR A 3 -41.36 -16.87 37.39
CA THR A 3 -40.02 -17.52 37.30
C THR A 3 -39.65 -17.95 35.88
N LYS A 4 -40.59 -18.51 35.11
CA LYS A 4 -40.37 -18.93 33.72
C LYS A 4 -40.13 -17.75 32.77
N ALA A 5 -40.90 -16.66 32.92
CA ALA A 5 -40.73 -15.45 32.11
C ALA A 5 -39.40 -14.73 32.39
N ARG A 6 -38.94 -14.74 33.65
CA ARG A 6 -37.61 -14.21 34.04
C ARG A 6 -36.49 -15.05 33.45
N TRP A 7 -36.60 -16.38 33.48
CA TRP A 7 -35.57 -17.26 32.91
C TRP A 7 -35.46 -17.13 31.38
N ILE A 8 -36.60 -17.08 30.67
CA ILE A 8 -36.63 -16.84 29.22
C ILE A 8 -36.04 -15.46 28.89
N SER A 9 -36.36 -14.42 29.67
CA SER A 9 -35.76 -13.09 29.46
C SER A 9 -34.25 -13.09 29.66
N SER A 10 -33.75 -13.75 30.72
CA SER A 10 -32.31 -13.88 30.95
C SER A 10 -31.60 -14.62 29.81
N VAL A 11 -32.19 -15.69 29.29
CA VAL A 11 -31.63 -16.45 28.15
C VAL A 11 -31.58 -15.59 26.89
N ILE A 12 -32.65 -14.84 26.58
CA ILE A 12 -32.69 -13.94 25.42
C ILE A 12 -31.61 -12.86 25.53
N ILE A 13 -31.46 -12.22 26.70
CA ILE A 13 -30.44 -11.18 26.92
C ILE A 13 -29.03 -11.74 26.69
N VAL A 14 -28.73 -12.93 27.25
CA VAL A 14 -27.42 -13.57 27.07
C VAL A 14 -27.17 -13.89 25.60
N LEU A 15 -28.16 -14.45 24.89
CA LEU A 15 -28.05 -14.76 23.46
C LEU A 15 -27.87 -13.48 22.61
N THR A 16 -28.55 -12.38 22.96
CA THR A 16 -28.36 -11.10 22.29
C THR A 16 -26.94 -10.57 22.48
N ILE A 17 -26.40 -10.63 23.70
CA ILE A 17 -25.03 -10.19 23.99
C ILE A 17 -24.02 -11.05 23.22
N VAL A 18 -24.15 -12.38 23.24
CA VAL A 18 -23.28 -13.29 22.49
C VAL A 18 -23.39 -13.02 20.99
N GLY A 19 -24.60 -12.82 20.47
CA GLY A 19 -24.82 -12.46 19.06
C GLY A 19 -24.12 -11.15 18.67
N LEU A 20 -24.19 -10.13 19.53
CA LEU A 20 -23.49 -8.85 19.31
C LEU A 20 -21.96 -9.01 19.36
N ILE A 21 -21.42 -9.83 20.26
CA ILE A 21 -19.97 -10.11 20.33
C ILE A 21 -19.52 -10.83 19.06
N VAL A 22 -20.24 -11.86 18.61
CA VAL A 22 -19.91 -12.59 17.38
C VAL A 22 -19.99 -11.67 16.17
N LEU A 23 -21.03 -10.83 16.07
CA LEU A 23 -21.16 -9.83 15.01
C LEU A 23 -20.03 -8.80 15.05
N TRP A 24 -19.59 -8.39 16.24
CA TRP A 24 -18.46 -7.48 16.39
C TRP A 24 -17.15 -8.14 15.95
N GLU A 25 -16.90 -9.38 16.35
CA GLU A 25 -15.70 -10.14 15.97
C GLU A 25 -15.64 -10.36 14.46
N LEU A 26 -16.75 -10.74 13.83
CA LEU A 26 -16.86 -10.92 12.38
C LEU A 26 -16.70 -9.62 11.58
N ASN A 27 -17.03 -8.47 12.18
CA ASN A 27 -16.89 -7.16 11.55
C ASN A 27 -15.60 -6.43 11.95
N LYS A 28 -14.70 -7.07 12.72
CA LYS A 28 -13.42 -6.45 12.98
C LYS A 28 -12.67 -6.26 11.66
N PRO A 29 -12.14 -5.06 11.42
CA PRO A 29 -11.29 -4.83 10.25
C PRO A 29 -10.08 -5.74 10.37
N ASP A 30 -9.85 -6.50 9.30
CA ASP A 30 -8.72 -7.42 9.19
C ASP A 30 -7.58 -6.74 8.43
N LYS A 31 -6.40 -6.76 9.02
CA LYS A 31 -5.21 -6.11 8.48
C LYS A 31 -4.85 -6.82 7.17
N PRO A 32 -4.50 -6.09 6.09
CA PRO A 32 -4.06 -6.75 4.87
C PRO A 32 -2.75 -7.50 5.15
N ASP A 33 -2.68 -8.74 4.68
CA ASP A 33 -1.48 -9.57 4.75
C ASP A 33 -0.58 -9.23 3.56
N VAL A 34 0.11 -8.09 3.68
CA VAL A 34 0.95 -7.49 2.64
C VAL A 34 2.21 -6.94 3.26
N TRP A 35 3.36 -7.19 2.63
CA TRP A 35 4.66 -6.74 3.10
C TRP A 35 5.24 -5.69 2.16
N GLY A 36 5.90 -4.68 2.72
CA GLY A 36 6.66 -3.73 1.92
C GLY A 36 7.94 -4.40 1.40
N TYR A 37 8.24 -4.22 0.11
CA TYR A 37 9.51 -4.63 -0.48
C TYR A 37 10.28 -3.39 -0.93
N PHE A 38 11.51 -3.25 -0.43
CA PHE A 38 12.32 -2.05 -0.61
C PHE A 38 13.65 -2.40 -1.29
N GLY A 39 13.58 -2.81 -2.55
CA GLY A 39 14.73 -2.89 -3.44
C GLY A 39 15.00 -1.56 -4.13
N SER A 40 16.28 -1.24 -4.33
CA SER A 40 16.71 -0.07 -5.09
C SER A 40 16.44 -0.24 -6.59
N THR A 41 16.54 0.86 -7.33
CA THR A 41 16.47 0.87 -8.80
C THR A 41 17.50 -0.12 -9.40
N PRO A 42 17.07 -1.10 -10.23
CA PRO A 42 17.97 -2.06 -10.86
C PRO A 42 19.03 -1.36 -11.72
N GLU A 43 20.28 -1.79 -11.63
CA GLU A 43 21.40 -1.16 -12.36
C GLU A 43 21.18 -1.19 -13.89
N SER A 44 20.45 -2.18 -14.38
CA SER A 44 20.13 -2.31 -15.81
C SER A 44 19.19 -1.23 -16.35
N VAL A 45 18.44 -0.52 -15.50
CA VAL A 45 17.51 0.56 -15.88
C VAL A 45 17.85 1.91 -15.26
N LYS A 46 18.78 1.93 -14.30
CA LYS A 46 19.26 3.14 -13.64
C LYS A 46 19.78 4.16 -14.66
N GLY A 47 19.27 5.40 -14.55
CA GLY A 47 19.63 6.50 -15.45
C GLY A 47 19.11 6.41 -16.88
N LYS A 48 18.31 5.38 -17.22
CA LYS A 48 17.65 5.30 -18.53
C LYS A 48 16.43 6.21 -18.60
N SER A 49 16.11 6.62 -19.83
CA SER A 49 14.96 7.47 -20.12
C SER A 49 14.21 6.91 -21.33
N PHE A 50 12.89 6.97 -21.25
CA PHE A 50 11.95 6.32 -22.18
C PHE A 50 10.99 7.36 -22.76
N ASN A 51 10.29 6.99 -23.84
CA ASN A 51 9.39 7.91 -24.54
C ASN A 51 7.97 7.92 -23.98
N SER A 52 7.63 6.93 -23.15
CA SER A 52 6.33 6.86 -22.48
C SER A 52 6.45 6.30 -21.07
N ILE A 53 5.45 6.59 -20.24
CA ILE A 53 5.33 6.02 -18.89
C ILE A 53 5.28 4.50 -18.96
N ASP A 54 4.45 3.94 -19.85
CA ASP A 54 4.28 2.49 -19.99
C ASP A 54 5.60 1.79 -20.35
N GLU A 55 6.38 2.37 -21.25
CA GLU A 55 7.69 1.83 -21.62
C GLU A 55 8.66 1.86 -20.42
N ALA A 56 8.69 2.96 -19.68
CA ALA A 56 9.55 3.12 -18.50
C ALA A 56 9.19 2.13 -17.39
N VAL A 57 7.89 2.02 -17.09
CA VAL A 57 7.34 1.16 -16.04
C VAL A 57 7.47 -0.32 -16.40
N GLU A 58 7.28 -0.70 -17.66
CA GLU A 58 7.52 -2.08 -18.14
C GLU A 58 9.00 -2.46 -18.05
N ALA A 59 9.90 -1.60 -18.51
CA ALA A 59 11.34 -1.86 -18.45
C ALA A 59 11.82 -2.00 -17.00
N PHE A 60 11.37 -1.10 -16.12
CA PHE A 60 11.65 -1.16 -14.70
C PHE A 60 11.09 -2.42 -14.06
N ALA A 61 9.81 -2.73 -14.24
CA ALA A 61 9.16 -3.87 -13.61
C ALA A 61 9.81 -5.21 -14.01
N ASN A 62 10.17 -5.37 -15.28
CA ASN A 62 10.90 -6.55 -15.74
C ASN A 62 12.28 -6.70 -15.09
N ALA A 63 13.03 -5.60 -14.99
CA ALA A 63 14.34 -5.61 -14.35
C ALA A 63 14.23 -5.89 -12.84
N TYR A 64 13.26 -5.27 -12.18
CA TYR A 64 13.00 -5.40 -10.76
C TYR A 64 12.55 -6.81 -10.39
N ALA A 65 11.61 -7.36 -11.15
CA ALA A 65 11.13 -8.72 -10.96
C ALA A 65 12.25 -9.77 -11.12
N LYS A 66 13.15 -9.55 -12.08
CA LYS A 66 14.32 -10.41 -12.29
C LYS A 66 15.29 -10.37 -11.11
N GLU A 67 15.59 -9.19 -10.58
CA GLU A 67 16.46 -9.04 -9.40
C GLU A 67 15.81 -9.61 -8.14
N ALA A 68 14.50 -9.44 -7.98
CA ALA A 68 13.71 -10.03 -6.91
C ALA A 68 13.45 -11.55 -7.08
N MET A 69 13.87 -12.15 -8.20
CA MET A 69 13.66 -13.57 -8.55
C MET A 69 12.18 -13.98 -8.58
N VAL A 70 11.29 -13.09 -9.03
CA VAL A 70 9.85 -13.35 -9.18
C VAL A 70 9.44 -13.47 -10.64
N ASN A 71 8.50 -14.37 -10.94
CA ASN A 71 8.07 -14.68 -12.30
C ASN A 71 6.80 -13.96 -12.73
N GLN A 72 6.05 -13.39 -11.77
CA GLN A 72 4.79 -12.70 -12.01
C GLN A 72 4.71 -11.48 -11.11
N TYR A 73 4.19 -10.40 -11.67
CA TYR A 73 3.99 -9.13 -10.98
C TYR A 73 2.84 -8.35 -11.63
N ASP A 74 2.24 -7.47 -10.85
CA ASP A 74 1.27 -6.49 -11.33
C ASP A 74 1.84 -5.09 -11.11
N LYS A 75 1.45 -4.13 -11.95
CA LYS A 75 1.92 -2.76 -11.92
C LYS A 75 0.73 -1.82 -11.75
N TYR A 76 0.82 -0.92 -10.79
CA TYR A 76 -0.22 0.05 -10.52
C TYR A 76 0.38 1.44 -10.42
N TYR A 77 -0.16 2.39 -11.17
CA TYR A 77 0.17 3.80 -11.05
C TYR A 77 -1.05 4.62 -11.48
N ASN A 78 -1.16 5.85 -11.00
CA ASN A 78 -2.26 6.73 -11.38
C ASN A 78 -1.73 8.14 -11.59
N VAL A 79 -1.90 8.64 -12.81
CA VAL A 79 -1.45 9.97 -13.22
C VAL A 79 -2.52 10.98 -12.79
N THR A 80 -2.17 11.86 -11.84
CA THR A 80 -3.06 12.93 -11.36
C THR A 80 -2.50 14.30 -11.73
N ASP A 81 -3.35 15.32 -11.80
CA ASP A 81 -2.91 16.70 -12.07
C ASP A 81 -1.89 17.20 -11.04
N LYS A 82 -2.00 16.75 -9.77
CA LYS A 82 -1.04 17.09 -8.71
C LYS A 82 0.34 16.53 -9.05
N PHE A 83 0.42 15.25 -9.41
CA PHE A 83 1.69 14.58 -9.70
C PHE A 83 2.30 15.00 -11.04
N ASN A 84 1.48 15.34 -12.03
CA ASN A 84 1.95 15.95 -13.28
C ASN A 84 2.64 17.30 -13.01
N LYS A 85 2.08 18.14 -12.14
CA LYS A 85 2.72 19.41 -11.75
C LYS A 85 4.03 19.21 -10.98
N GLN A 86 4.15 18.09 -10.28
CA GLN A 86 5.35 17.72 -9.54
C GLN A 86 6.37 16.96 -10.41
N HIS A 87 6.02 16.61 -11.66
CA HIS A 87 6.79 15.75 -12.55
C HIS A 87 7.22 14.41 -11.91
N GLN A 88 6.47 13.95 -10.91
CA GLN A 88 6.75 12.74 -10.14
C GLN A 88 5.45 12.00 -9.85
N ILE A 89 5.28 10.83 -10.47
CA ILE A 89 4.06 10.01 -10.37
C ILE A 89 4.40 8.75 -9.56
N PRO A 90 3.80 8.57 -8.36
CA PRO A 90 4.03 7.39 -7.56
C PRO A 90 3.28 6.17 -8.11
N GLY A 91 3.89 5.01 -7.96
CA GLY A 91 3.32 3.72 -8.34
C GLY A 91 3.75 2.60 -7.39
N VAL A 92 3.15 1.43 -7.58
CA VAL A 92 3.43 0.22 -6.81
C VAL A 92 3.47 -0.97 -7.76
N ILE A 93 4.54 -1.76 -7.66
CA ILE A 93 4.57 -3.12 -8.21
C ILE A 93 4.15 -4.07 -7.10
N THR A 94 3.32 -5.05 -7.41
CA THR A 94 3.04 -6.13 -6.46
C THR A 94 3.44 -7.49 -7.02
N PHE A 95 4.01 -8.34 -6.18
CA PHE A 95 4.37 -9.70 -6.55
C PHE A 95 4.31 -10.60 -5.31
N LYS A 96 4.19 -11.89 -5.53
CA LYS A 96 4.23 -12.88 -4.46
C LYS A 96 5.66 -13.40 -4.28
N MET A 97 6.13 -13.45 -3.03
CA MET A 97 7.41 -14.08 -2.67
C MET A 97 7.19 -15.08 -1.57
N ALA A 98 7.93 -16.19 -1.62
CA ALA A 98 8.01 -17.11 -0.50
C ALA A 98 8.64 -16.42 0.70
N VAL A 99 7.99 -16.50 1.85
CA VAL A 99 8.53 -16.08 3.13
C VAL A 99 8.74 -17.37 3.92
N ASP A 100 10.00 -17.69 4.21
CA ASP A 100 10.50 -18.93 4.84
C ASP A 100 10.75 -20.13 3.92
N ASN A 101 11.36 -21.19 4.48
CA ASN A 101 11.57 -22.49 3.83
C ASN A 101 10.26 -23.26 3.54
N GLU A 102 9.13 -22.73 4.00
CA GLU A 102 7.79 -23.26 3.71
C GLU A 102 7.19 -22.51 2.52
N LYS A 103 6.44 -23.21 1.66
CA LYS A 103 5.91 -22.71 0.38
C LYS A 103 4.80 -21.64 0.52
N ASN A 104 4.77 -20.89 1.61
CA ASN A 104 3.78 -19.85 1.85
C ASN A 104 4.25 -18.57 1.17
N GLU A 105 3.53 -18.18 0.12
CA GLU A 105 3.78 -16.94 -0.61
C GLU A 105 3.00 -15.78 0.02
N ILE A 106 3.72 -14.69 0.34
CA ILE A 106 3.12 -13.44 0.82
C ILE A 106 3.15 -12.40 -0.29
N LEU A 107 2.07 -11.60 -0.38
CA LEU A 107 2.00 -10.48 -1.30
C LEU A 107 2.94 -9.37 -0.84
N HIS A 108 3.87 -8.98 -1.70
CA HIS A 108 4.75 -7.85 -1.49
C HIS A 108 4.28 -6.67 -2.33
N ALA A 109 4.37 -5.48 -1.76
CA ALA A 109 4.14 -4.20 -2.43
C ALA A 109 5.46 -3.42 -2.47
N ALA A 110 5.95 -3.17 -3.68
CA ALA A 110 7.19 -2.47 -3.97
C ALA A 110 6.88 -1.09 -4.58
N PRO A 111 6.96 -0.01 -3.80
CA PRO A 111 6.74 1.34 -4.32
C PRO A 111 7.86 1.79 -5.28
N PHE A 112 7.47 2.57 -6.29
CA PHE A 112 8.36 3.19 -7.29
C PHE A 112 7.82 4.56 -7.71
N TYR A 113 8.64 5.34 -8.42
CA TYR A 113 8.30 6.67 -8.90
C TYR A 113 8.70 6.87 -10.34
N ILE A 114 7.78 7.41 -11.12
CA ILE A 114 8.02 7.81 -12.50
C ILE A 114 8.36 9.29 -12.48
N ASN A 115 9.56 9.63 -12.93
CA ASN A 115 9.99 11.01 -13.09
C ASN A 115 9.83 11.42 -14.55
N GLU A 116 9.23 12.58 -14.79
CA GLU A 116 9.14 13.19 -16.11
C GLU A 116 10.17 14.32 -16.23
N LYS A 117 10.94 14.32 -17.32
CA LYS A 117 11.82 15.44 -17.69
C LYS A 117 11.88 15.57 -19.20
N ASP A 118 11.58 16.75 -19.74
CA ASP A 118 11.66 17.04 -21.18
C ASP A 118 10.87 16.04 -22.05
N ASN A 119 9.66 15.65 -21.62
CA ASN A 119 8.82 14.60 -22.23
C ASN A 119 9.50 13.21 -22.29
N LYS A 120 10.47 12.95 -21.41
CA LYS A 120 11.08 11.64 -21.19
C LYS A 120 10.76 11.15 -19.79
N TYR A 121 10.65 9.84 -19.66
CA TYR A 121 10.25 9.20 -18.42
C TYR A 121 11.37 8.31 -17.91
N SER A 122 11.66 8.37 -16.62
CA SER A 122 12.53 7.42 -15.92
C SER A 122 11.79 6.87 -14.70
N VAL A 123 12.20 5.69 -14.23
CA VAL A 123 11.61 5.10 -13.02
C VAL A 123 12.70 4.86 -12.00
N ILE A 124 12.39 5.21 -10.76
CA ILE A 124 13.25 4.97 -9.61
C ILE A 124 12.49 4.23 -8.51
N ALA A 125 13.22 3.41 -7.77
CA ALA A 125 12.83 2.89 -6.47
C ALA A 125 14.00 3.05 -5.50
N GLU A 126 13.66 3.36 -4.24
CA GLU A 126 14.62 3.54 -3.17
C GLU A 126 14.59 2.32 -2.24
N GLY A 127 15.77 1.75 -1.97
CA GLY A 127 15.93 0.61 -1.06
C GLY A 127 15.87 0.98 0.44
N ILE A 128 15.43 2.20 0.75
CA ILE A 128 15.33 2.73 2.09
C ILE A 128 13.85 2.86 2.45
N SER A 129 13.46 2.27 3.57
CA SER A 129 12.16 2.50 4.21
C SER A 129 12.33 3.18 5.56
N GLY A 130 11.39 4.07 5.88
CA GLY A 130 11.29 4.72 7.18
C GLY A 130 10.13 4.17 7.98
N SER A 131 10.28 4.13 9.30
CA SER A 131 9.14 4.07 10.22
C SER A 131 8.70 5.49 10.54
N SER A 132 7.47 5.86 10.16
CA SER A 132 6.85 7.08 10.70
C SER A 132 6.05 6.68 11.94
N GLU A 133 6.38 7.28 13.10
CA GLU A 133 5.65 7.04 14.36
C GLU A 133 4.16 7.45 14.29
N ARG A 134 3.75 8.11 13.20
CA ARG A 134 2.46 8.77 13.03
C ARG A 134 1.32 7.79 12.76
N ILE A 135 1.64 6.65 12.16
CA ILE A 135 0.67 5.62 11.80
C ILE A 135 1.00 4.36 12.61
N LYS A 136 0.74 4.45 13.93
CA LYS A 136 0.83 3.31 14.87
C LYS A 136 0.01 2.12 14.36
N GLU A 137 0.44 0.92 14.76
CA GLU A 137 -0.21 -0.39 14.60
C GLU A 137 -1.74 -0.31 14.46
N SER A 138 -2.22 -0.18 13.22
CA SER A 138 -3.64 -0.21 12.91
C SER A 138 -4.04 -1.63 12.56
N PRO A 139 -5.15 -2.15 13.11
CA PRO A 139 -5.72 -3.41 12.62
C PRO A 139 -6.35 -3.26 11.22
N LYS A 140 -6.44 -2.04 10.67
CA LYS A 140 -7.18 -1.76 9.43
C LYS A 140 -6.32 -1.63 8.19
N TYR A 141 -5.02 -1.36 8.38
CA TYR A 141 -4.12 -1.09 7.27
C TYR A 141 -2.66 -1.44 7.59
N VAL A 142 -1.89 -1.71 6.55
CA VAL A 142 -0.43 -1.75 6.56
C VAL A 142 0.07 -0.39 6.07
N PHE A 143 1.21 0.05 6.57
CA PHE A 143 1.78 1.34 6.26
C PHE A 143 3.29 1.21 6.00
N PHE A 144 3.78 1.88 4.97
CA PHE A 144 5.20 2.08 4.73
C PHE A 144 5.48 3.48 4.21
N THR A 145 6.63 4.00 4.60
CA THR A 145 7.13 5.30 4.18
C THR A 145 8.38 5.12 3.32
N GLN A 146 8.45 5.87 2.23
CA GLN A 146 9.62 5.92 1.38
C GLN A 146 10.04 7.39 1.14
N PRO A 147 11.27 7.77 1.51
CA PRO A 147 11.83 9.07 1.15
C PRO A 147 12.26 9.07 -0.32
N ILE A 148 12.08 10.20 -1.00
CA ILE A 148 12.55 10.44 -2.36
C ILE A 148 12.95 11.91 -2.45
N ASP A 149 14.20 12.18 -2.81
CA ASP A 149 14.72 13.54 -2.85
C ASP A 149 14.35 14.32 -1.58
N ASN A 150 13.54 15.38 -1.70
CA ASN A 150 13.09 16.23 -0.60
C ASN A 150 11.69 15.87 -0.08
N HIS A 151 11.07 14.81 -0.59
CA HIS A 151 9.71 14.42 -0.28
C HIS A 151 9.67 13.08 0.45
N VAL A 152 8.64 12.91 1.28
CA VAL A 152 8.38 11.67 1.99
C VAL A 152 7.01 11.18 1.56
N TYR A 153 6.95 9.96 1.02
CA TYR A 153 5.72 9.37 0.54
C TYR A 153 5.25 8.26 1.46
N ASP A 154 3.98 8.35 1.83
CA ASP A 154 3.28 7.45 2.72
C ASP A 154 2.36 6.55 1.89
N PHE A 155 2.57 5.24 1.95
CA PHE A 155 1.76 4.24 1.28
C PHE A 155 0.97 3.45 2.32
N ILE A 156 -0.36 3.55 2.23
CA ILE A 156 -1.28 3.04 3.22
C ILE A 156 -2.17 2.02 2.52
N ILE A 157 -2.01 0.74 2.87
CA ILE A 157 -2.71 -0.38 2.24
C ILE A 157 -3.86 -0.82 3.13
N SER A 158 -5.08 -0.93 2.58
CA SER A 158 -6.24 -1.47 3.29
C SER A 158 -7.09 -2.38 2.39
N LYS A 159 -7.80 -3.34 3.00
CA LYS A 159 -8.83 -4.15 2.32
C LYS A 159 -10.08 -3.33 1.96
N GLU A 160 -10.34 -2.24 2.70
CA GLU A 160 -11.50 -1.39 2.45
C GLU A 160 -11.10 0.07 2.29
N LYS A 161 -11.52 0.68 1.19
CA LYS A 161 -11.26 2.09 0.88
C LYS A 161 -11.68 3.05 2.00
N LYS A 162 -12.76 2.74 2.73
CA LYS A 162 -13.29 3.59 3.81
C LYS A 162 -12.33 3.73 5.02
N TYR A 163 -11.33 2.85 5.14
CA TYR A 163 -10.33 2.92 6.20
C TYR A 163 -9.05 3.66 5.79
N LEU A 164 -8.89 3.97 4.50
CA LEU A 164 -7.79 4.82 4.06
C LEU A 164 -8.02 6.25 4.58
N PRO A 165 -7.01 6.90 5.16
CA PRO A 165 -7.10 8.33 5.46
C PRO A 165 -7.19 9.13 4.15
N LYS A 166 -7.39 10.44 4.28
CA LYS A 166 -7.32 11.34 3.12
C LYS A 166 -5.89 11.31 2.58
N THR A 167 -5.74 10.89 1.33
CA THR A 167 -4.46 10.80 0.62
C THR A 167 -4.53 11.54 -0.71
N ASP A 168 -3.38 11.88 -1.29
CA ASP A 168 -3.29 12.55 -2.59
C ASP A 168 -3.83 11.72 -3.75
N THR A 169 -3.59 10.41 -3.72
CA THR A 169 -4.18 9.46 -4.68
C THR A 169 -4.52 8.14 -4.02
N THR A 170 -5.31 7.34 -4.72
CA THR A 170 -5.63 5.97 -4.33
C THR A 170 -5.50 5.07 -5.54
N LEU A 171 -4.77 3.95 -5.38
CA LEU A 171 -4.69 2.86 -6.33
C LEU A 171 -5.64 1.74 -5.91
N ASP A 172 -6.39 1.21 -6.87
CA ASP A 172 -7.27 0.04 -6.69
C ASP A 172 -6.58 -1.20 -7.26
N LEU A 173 -6.10 -2.06 -6.36
CA LEU A 173 -5.42 -3.30 -6.69
C LEU A 173 -6.47 -4.40 -6.80
N LYS A 174 -7.27 -4.33 -7.88
CA LYS A 174 -8.45 -5.19 -8.08
C LYS A 174 -8.16 -6.68 -7.94
N GLU A 175 -7.04 -7.14 -8.52
CA GLU A 175 -6.61 -8.54 -8.46
C GLU A 175 -6.35 -9.02 -7.03
N HIS A 176 -5.94 -8.11 -6.15
CA HIS A 176 -5.62 -8.40 -4.75
C HIS A 176 -6.74 -8.02 -3.78
N LYS A 177 -7.82 -7.36 -4.26
CA LYS A 177 -8.90 -6.80 -3.43
C LYS A 177 -8.37 -5.85 -2.35
N LEU A 178 -7.41 -5.01 -2.74
CA LEU A 178 -6.75 -4.04 -1.86
C LEU A 178 -6.83 -2.64 -2.43
N PHE A 179 -6.73 -1.65 -1.55
CA PHE A 179 -6.57 -0.25 -1.90
C PHE A 179 -5.26 0.26 -1.30
N ILE A 180 -4.52 1.05 -2.08
CA ILE A 180 -3.33 1.75 -1.60
C ILE A 180 -3.59 3.26 -1.70
N GLY A 181 -3.70 3.92 -0.55
CA GLY A 181 -3.62 5.37 -0.48
C GLY A 181 -2.17 5.82 -0.52
N ILE A 182 -1.85 6.83 -1.33
CA ILE A 182 -0.51 7.41 -1.42
C ILE A 182 -0.60 8.88 -1.10
N ASP A 183 0.16 9.33 -0.10
CA ASP A 183 0.17 10.70 0.39
C ASP A 183 1.59 11.26 0.41
N ARG A 184 1.79 12.46 -0.15
CA ARG A 184 3.07 13.17 -0.07
C ARG A 184 3.09 14.04 1.19
N ASN A 185 4.02 13.76 2.09
CA ASN A 185 4.15 14.42 3.38
C ASN A 185 5.25 15.49 3.32
N ASP A 186 4.87 16.70 2.90
CA ASP A 186 5.78 17.86 2.69
C ASP A 186 6.12 18.65 3.97
N ARG A 187 5.87 18.13 5.18
CA ARG A 187 5.95 18.93 6.41
C ARG A 187 7.37 19.37 6.85
N TYR A 188 8.39 19.26 5.99
CA TYR A 188 9.64 20.00 6.17
C TYR A 188 9.62 21.38 5.48
N GLU A 189 8.60 21.70 4.67
CA GLU A 189 8.42 23.02 4.03
C GLU A 189 7.76 24.07 4.95
N GLU A 190 7.32 23.72 6.18
CA GLU A 190 6.74 24.66 7.16
C GLU A 190 7.76 25.25 8.17
N ILE A 191 9.06 25.26 7.84
CA ILE A 191 10.08 25.96 8.65
C ILE A 191 10.83 26.99 7.78
N GLU A 192 10.09 27.84 7.07
CA GLU A 192 10.57 29.16 6.66
C GLU A 192 9.40 30.16 6.78
N GLU A 193 9.12 30.61 8.00
CA GLU A 193 8.54 31.94 8.28
C GLU A 193 9.52 32.76 9.12
#